data_AF-A0A834X345-F1
#
_entry.id   AF-A0A834X345-F1
#
_cell.length_a   1.000
_cell.length_b   1.000
_cell.length_c   1.000
_cell.angle_alpha   90.00
_cell.angle_beta   90.00
_cell.angle_gamma   90.00
#
_symmetry.space_group_name_H-M   'P 1'
#
loop_
_entity.id
_entity.type
_entity.pdbx_description
1 polymer ?
#
loop_
_entity_poly.entity_id
_entity_poly.type
_entity_poly.pdbx_seq_one_letter_code
_entity_poly.pdbx_strand_id
1 'polypeptide(L)'
;MEERILRLLSRWNGLQLAVKNQWGGSDSLQKSHQLASDLFSCLSKSNAPVPVEDLETLLHESLLLTFNTEIEDGSIEEVAEQLMVIHEEYLHRHLS
;
A
#
# COMPACT_ATOMS: atom_id res chain seq x y z
N MET A 1 6.32 5.54 -10.11
CA MET A 1 5.80 5.49 -8.73
C MET A 1 5.25 4.11 -8.43
N GLU A 2 4.37 3.56 -9.27
CA GLU A 2 3.78 2.22 -9.11
C GLU A 2 4.81 1.11 -8.83
N GLU A 3 5.91 1.02 -9.58
CA GLU A 3 6.97 0.02 -9.32
C GLU A 3 7.61 0.14 -7.92
N ARG A 4 7.67 1.35 -7.36
CA ARG A 4 8.19 1.58 -6.00
C ARG A 4 7.20 1.12 -4.95
N ILE A 5 5.91 1.39 -5.17
CA ILE A 5 4.81 0.91 -4.32
C ILE A 5 4.79 -0.63 -4.35
N LEU A 6 4.84 -1.23 -5.52
CA LEU A 6 4.89 -2.68 -5.66
C LEU A 6 6.10 -3.29 -4.92
N ARG A 7 7.27 -2.67 -5.05
CA ARG A 7 8.47 -3.10 -4.32
C ARG A 7 8.32 -2.96 -2.81
N LEU A 8 7.70 -1.89 -2.32
CA LEU A 8 7.42 -1.68 -0.90
C LEU A 8 6.50 -2.80 -0.38
N LEU A 9 5.36 -3.04 -1.05
CA LEU A 9 4.41 -4.09 -0.69
C LEU A 9 5.04 -5.50 -0.75
N SER A 10 5.94 -5.75 -1.70
CA SER A 10 6.66 -7.04 -1.81
C SER A 10 7.58 -7.33 -0.63
N ARG A 11 7.97 -6.30 0.13
CA ARG A 11 8.85 -6.40 1.31
C ARG A 11 8.08 -6.35 2.62
N TRP A 12 6.78 -6.09 2.59
CA TRP A 12 5.94 -6.04 3.78
C TRP A 12 5.58 -7.45 4.24
N ASN A 13 6.21 -7.91 5.31
CA ASN A 13 6.09 -9.30 5.78
C ASN A 13 4.65 -9.75 6.03
N GLY A 14 3.81 -8.92 6.67
CA GLY A 14 2.43 -9.28 6.96
C GLY A 14 1.60 -9.50 5.69
N LEU A 15 1.74 -8.62 4.69
CA LEU A 15 1.11 -8.80 3.39
C LEU A 15 1.65 -10.05 2.65
N GLN A 16 2.97 -10.29 2.70
CA GLN A 16 3.56 -11.48 2.07
C GLN A 16 3.08 -12.79 2.71
N LEU A 17 2.87 -12.80 4.02
CA LEU A 17 2.24 -13.93 4.71
C LEU A 17 0.80 -14.13 4.25
N ALA A 18 0.02 -13.06 4.11
CA ALA A 18 -1.34 -13.14 3.60
C ALA A 18 -1.41 -13.68 2.17
N VAL A 19 -0.51 -13.23 1.29
CA VAL A 19 -0.40 -13.71 -0.08
C VAL A 19 0.01 -15.18 -0.11
N LYS A 20 1.06 -15.55 0.62
CA LYS A 20 1.59 -16.92 0.64
C LYS A 20 0.58 -17.93 1.17
N ASN A 21 -0.16 -17.56 2.21
CA ASN A 21 -1.18 -18.41 2.81
C ASN A 21 -2.54 -18.32 2.12
N GLN A 22 -2.66 -17.51 1.05
CA GLN A 22 -3.91 -17.31 0.32
C GLN A 22 -5.06 -16.87 1.22
N TRP A 23 -4.79 -16.01 2.22
CA TRP A 23 -5.84 -15.55 3.15
C TRP A 23 -6.93 -14.73 2.43
N GLY A 24 -6.57 -14.04 1.36
CA GLY A 24 -7.51 -13.40 0.44
C GLY A 24 -8.06 -14.32 -0.66
N GLY A 25 -7.78 -15.62 -0.63
CA GLY A 25 -8.10 -16.58 -1.69
C GLY A 25 -6.93 -16.87 -2.64
N SER A 26 -7.16 -17.76 -3.62
CA SER A 26 -6.14 -18.23 -4.57
C SER A 26 -5.55 -17.13 -5.45
N ASP A 27 -6.26 -16.01 -5.60
CA ASP A 27 -5.87 -14.83 -6.35
C ASP A 27 -5.16 -13.76 -5.49
N SER A 28 -4.74 -14.10 -4.26
CA SER A 28 -4.11 -13.14 -3.33
C SER A 28 -2.89 -12.41 -3.93
N LEU A 29 -2.09 -13.09 -4.77
CA LEU A 29 -0.98 -12.42 -5.47
C LEU A 29 -1.48 -11.33 -6.43
N GLN A 30 -2.52 -11.63 -7.22
CA GLN A 30 -3.13 -10.65 -8.11
C GLN A 30 -3.74 -9.48 -7.31
N LYS A 31 -4.38 -9.76 -6.18
CA LYS A 31 -4.90 -8.74 -5.26
C LYS A 31 -3.79 -7.83 -4.73
N SER A 32 -2.60 -8.37 -4.43
CA SER A 32 -1.46 -7.55 -3.99
C SER A 32 -0.94 -6.63 -5.10
N HIS A 33 -0.96 -7.08 -6.35
CA HIS A 33 -0.66 -6.21 -7.49
C HIS A 33 -1.74 -5.15 -7.70
N GLN A 34 -3.01 -5.51 -7.57
CA GLN A 34 -4.13 -4.58 -7.69
C GLN A 34 -4.05 -3.48 -6.62
N LEU A 35 -3.74 -3.83 -5.37
CA LEU A 35 -3.50 -2.88 -4.29
C LEU A 35 -2.41 -1.85 -4.66
N ALA A 36 -1.32 -2.30 -5.30
CA ALA A 36 -0.26 -1.39 -5.75
C ALA A 36 -0.76 -0.39 -6.80
N SER A 37 -1.56 -0.86 -7.76
CA SER A 37 -2.17 -0.03 -8.81
C SER A 37 -3.21 0.94 -8.24
N ASP A 38 -3.99 0.51 -7.25
CA ASP A 38 -5.00 1.35 -6.59
C ASP A 38 -4.34 2.47 -5.79
N LEU A 39 -3.31 2.15 -5.00
CA LEU A 39 -2.47 3.13 -4.30
C LEU A 39 -1.82 4.11 -5.29
N PHE A 40 -1.25 3.62 -6.39
CA PHE A 40 -0.68 4.49 -7.42
C PHE A 40 -1.73 5.43 -8.01
N SER A 41 -2.92 4.92 -8.35
CA SER A 41 -4.04 5.70 -8.89
C SER A 41 -4.51 6.76 -7.90
N CYS A 42 -4.58 6.43 -6.61
CA CYS A 42 -4.92 7.36 -5.53
C CYS A 42 -3.90 8.49 -5.41
N LEU A 43 -2.62 8.14 -5.25
CA LEU A 43 -1.53 9.10 -5.05
C LEU A 43 -1.30 9.98 -6.29
N SER A 44 -1.29 9.41 -7.50
CA SER A 44 -1.03 10.15 -8.74
C SER A 44 -2.11 11.18 -9.10
N LYS A 45 -3.34 11.01 -8.59
CA LYS A 45 -4.43 11.98 -8.78
C LYS A 45 -4.40 13.14 -7.79
N SER A 46 -3.64 13.01 -6.70
CA SER A 46 -3.49 14.08 -5.72
C SER A 46 -2.39 15.05 -6.14
N ASN A 47 -2.69 16.35 -6.11
CA ASN A 47 -1.70 17.42 -6.32
C ASN A 47 -1.13 17.97 -5.00
N ALA A 48 -1.51 17.39 -3.87
CA ALA A 48 -1.09 17.76 -2.53
C ALA A 48 -0.71 16.49 -1.75
N PRO A 49 0.17 16.58 -0.73
CA PRO A 49 0.50 15.43 0.12
C PRO A 49 -0.77 14.75 0.66
N VAL A 50 -0.80 13.42 0.56
CA VAL A 50 -1.89 12.61 1.13
C VAL A 50 -1.55 12.38 2.61
N PRO A 51 -2.48 12.63 3.56
CA PRO A 51 -2.27 12.36 4.97
C PRO A 51 -1.87 10.91 5.23
N VAL A 52 -0.98 10.69 6.19
CA VAL A 52 -0.52 9.33 6.53
C VAL A 52 -1.67 8.49 7.10
N GLU A 53 -2.59 9.11 7.84
CA GLU A 53 -3.74 8.47 8.46
C GLU A 53 -4.73 7.92 7.41
N ASP A 54 -4.85 8.60 6.26
CA ASP A 54 -5.67 8.13 5.14
C ASP A 54 -5.04 6.90 4.47
N LEU A 55 -3.69 6.88 4.38
CA LEU A 55 -2.95 5.73 3.86
C LEU A 55 -3.03 4.53 4.82
N GLU A 56 -2.89 4.75 6.13
CA GLU A 56 -3.06 3.73 7.16
C GLU A 56 -4.46 3.10 7.08
N THR A 57 -5.50 3.94 7.00
CA THR A 57 -6.89 3.48 6.89
C THR A 57 -7.09 2.62 5.65
N LEU A 58 -6.60 3.06 4.48
CA LEU A 58 -6.71 2.31 3.23
C LEU A 58 -5.98 0.96 3.30
N LEU A 59 -4.77 0.94 3.87
CA LEU A 59 -3.99 -0.29 4.04
C LEU A 59 -4.68 -1.26 5.00
N HIS A 60 -5.18 -0.76 6.13
CA HIS A 60 -5.92 -1.55 7.11
C HIS A 60 -7.18 -2.17 6.50
N GLU A 61 -8.01 -1.37 5.82
CA GLU A 61 -9.21 -1.86 5.13
C GLU A 61 -8.86 -2.89 4.05
N SER A 62 -7.76 -2.70 3.32
CA SER A 62 -7.31 -3.65 2.31
C SER A 62 -6.93 -4.99 2.93
N LEU A 63 -6.16 -4.99 4.03
CA LEU A 63 -5.79 -6.21 4.73
C LEU A 63 -7.02 -6.95 5.28
N LEU A 64 -7.94 -6.21 5.90
CA LEU A 64 -9.14 -6.77 6.50
C LEU A 64 -10.10 -7.34 5.44
N LEU A 65 -10.45 -6.53 4.44
CA LEU A 65 -11.53 -6.85 3.49
C LEU A 65 -11.04 -7.70 2.31
N THR A 66 -9.79 -7.53 1.87
CA THR A 66 -9.26 -8.22 0.69
C THR A 66 -8.41 -9.42 1.06
N PHE A 67 -7.63 -9.33 2.14
CA PHE A 67 -6.71 -10.37 2.56
C PHE A 67 -7.16 -11.13 3.81
N ASN A 68 -8.34 -10.81 4.37
CA ASN A 68 -8.93 -11.47 5.53
C ASN A 68 -7.92 -11.59 6.70
N THR A 69 -7.18 -10.52 6.97
CA THR A 69 -6.17 -10.48 8.02
C THR A 69 -6.12 -9.11 8.70
N GLU A 70 -5.80 -9.12 9.98
CA GLU A 70 -5.52 -7.92 10.77
C GLU A 70 -4.05 -7.99 11.20
N ILE A 71 -3.35 -6.86 11.10
CA ILE A 71 -1.94 -6.72 11.46
C ILE A 71 -1.86 -5.63 12.53
N GLU A 72 -1.34 -6.00 13.71
CA GLU A 72 -1.23 -5.11 14.88
C GLU A 72 0.22 -4.95 15.35
N ASP A 73 1.19 -5.23 14.48
CA ASP A 73 2.63 -5.16 14.80
C ASP A 73 3.26 -3.78 14.54
N GLY A 74 2.45 -2.78 14.18
CA GLY A 74 2.89 -1.42 13.84
C GLY A 74 3.39 -1.26 12.39
N SER A 75 3.37 -2.32 11.58
CA SER A 75 3.91 -2.25 10.21
C SER A 75 2.97 -1.58 9.20
N ILE A 76 1.69 -1.36 9.53
CA ILE A 76 0.78 -0.59 8.67
C ILE A 76 1.24 0.86 8.61
N GLU A 77 1.53 1.44 9.77
CA GLU A 77 2.02 2.80 9.98
C GLU A 77 3.37 3.00 9.27
N GLU A 78 4.32 2.08 9.46
CA GLU A 78 5.63 2.13 8.78
C GLU A 78 5.51 2.09 7.25
N VAL A 79 4.55 1.33 6.70
CA VAL A 79 4.31 1.26 5.25
C VAL A 79 3.60 2.51 4.75
N ALA A 80 2.65 3.06 5.52
CA ALA A 80 1.96 4.30 5.21
C ALA A 80 2.94 5.49 5.15
N GLU A 81 3.85 5.62 6.11
CA GLU A 81 4.91 6.64 6.11
C GLU A 81 5.80 6.52 4.86
N GLN A 82 6.18 5.30 4.48
CA GLN A 82 6.98 5.09 3.27
C GLN A 82 6.21 5.43 1.98
N LEU A 83 4.90 5.16 1.93
CA LEU A 83 4.04 5.59 0.82
C LEU A 83 3.95 7.11 0.73
N MET A 84 3.81 7.80 1.87
CA MET A 84 3.82 9.26 1.94
C MET A 84 5.12 9.83 1.36
N VAL A 85 6.28 9.29 1.76
CA VAL A 85 7.59 9.70 1.20
C VAL A 85 7.68 9.46 -0.31
N ILE A 86 7.21 8.30 -0.80
CA ILE A 86 7.16 8.01 -2.24
C ILE A 86 6.33 9.07 -2.99
N HIS A 87 5.23 9.51 -2.38
CA HIS A 87 4.32 10.50 -2.96
C HIS A 87 4.90 11.93 -2.92
N GLU A 88 5.49 12.36 -1.82
CA GLU A 88 6.15 13.67 -1.71
C GLU A 88 7.28 13.82 -2.74
N GLU A 89 8.12 12.79 -2.91
CA GLU A 89 9.17 12.78 -3.92
C GLU A 89 8.64 12.80 -5.36
N TYR A 90 7.42 12.31 -5.58
CA TYR A 90 6.76 12.39 -6.87
C TYR A 90 6.21 13.79 -7.12
N LEU A 91 5.52 14.38 -6.14
CA LEU A 91 5.03 15.75 -6.21
C LEU A 91 6.17 16.73 -6.45
N HIS A 92 7.28 16.58 -5.73
CA HIS A 92 8.47 17.42 -5.91
C HIS A 92 9.01 17.37 -7.34
N ARG A 93 8.93 16.24 -8.04
CA ARG A 93 9.41 16.09 -9.43
C ARG A 93 8.41 16.53 -10.49
N HIS A 94 7.11 16.50 -10.19
CA HIS A 94 6.05 16.83 -11.16
C HIS A 94 5.57 18.28 -11.03
N LEU A 95 5.80 18.92 -9.88
CA LEU A 95 5.46 20.32 -9.62
C LEU A 95 6.67 21.27 -9.69
N SER A 96 7.90 20.75 -9.84
CA SER A 96 9.12 21.54 -10.09
C SER A 96 9.35 21.78 -11.58
#